data_AF-A0A963NR93-F1
#
_entry.id   AF-A0A963NR93-F1
#
_cell.length_a   1.000
_cell.length_b   1.000
_cell.length_c   1.000
_cell.angle_alpha   90.00
_cell.angle_beta   90.00
_cell.angle_gamma   90.00
#
_symmetry.space_group_name_H-M   'P 1'
#
loop_
_entity.id
_entity.type
_entity.pdbx_description
1 polymer ?
#
loop_
_entity_poly.entity_id
_entity_poly.type
_entity_poly.pdbx_seq_one_letter_code
_entity_poly.pdbx_strand_id
1 'polypeptide(L)'
;MHQQSKEAYQQAKPGSYSRVYNRKDWPHWIDADGDCQNTRQELLIATSKVPVQFKDYRRCTVRQGKWVGVYTGRTFYRASDLDIDHIVPLAHAHRHGADQWTKAQRRKFANDYENLLVVDDATGYTKFHNSI
;
A
#
# COMPACT_ATOMS: atom_id res chain seq x y z
N MET A 1 8.20 -17.86 -4.05
CA MET A 1 9.02 -16.77 -3.46
C MET A 1 10.05 -16.34 -4.48
N HIS A 2 9.91 -15.14 -5.05
CA HIS A 2 10.76 -14.67 -6.13
C HIS A 2 12.11 -14.13 -5.62
N GLN A 3 13.14 -14.30 -6.45
CA GLN A 3 14.57 -14.08 -6.22
C GLN A 3 14.93 -12.73 -5.56
N GLN A 4 14.12 -11.70 -5.78
CA GLN A 4 14.39 -10.32 -5.39
C GLN A 4 14.28 -10.07 -3.87
N SER A 5 13.48 -10.87 -3.16
CA SER A 5 13.40 -10.85 -1.69
C SER A 5 14.72 -11.29 -1.03
N LYS A 6 15.47 -12.19 -1.69
CA LYS A 6 16.77 -12.68 -1.20
C LYS A 6 17.91 -11.71 -1.50
N GLU A 7 17.86 -11.03 -2.64
CA GLU A 7 18.86 -10.03 -3.05
C GLU A 7 18.82 -8.79 -2.14
N ALA A 8 17.63 -8.38 -1.71
CA ALA A 8 17.47 -7.31 -0.73
C ALA A 8 18.09 -7.63 0.64
N TYR A 9 18.10 -8.91 1.05
CA TYR A 9 18.71 -9.36 2.30
C TYR A 9 20.25 -9.33 2.25
N GLN A 10 20.85 -9.58 1.08
CA GLN A 10 22.31 -9.71 0.94
C GLN A 10 23.06 -8.38 0.78
N GLN A 11 22.37 -7.28 0.45
CA GLN A 11 23.01 -6.00 0.10
C GLN A 11 23.06 -4.96 1.23
N ALA A 12 22.66 -5.33 2.45
CA ALA A 12 22.70 -4.42 3.60
C ALA A 12 24.14 -4.03 3.98
N LYS A 13 24.50 -2.76 3.76
CA LYS A 13 25.77 -2.16 4.22
C LYS A 13 25.56 -1.43 5.55
N PRO A 14 26.46 -1.57 6.55
CA PRO A 14 26.34 -0.85 7.80
C PRO A 14 26.82 0.60 7.66
N GLY A 15 25.94 1.58 7.90
CA GLY A 15 26.35 2.94 8.21
C GLY A 15 25.52 4.08 7.61
N SER A 16 24.32 4.33 8.16
CA SER A 16 23.72 5.65 8.39
C SER A 16 22.31 5.43 8.94
N TYR A 17 22.17 5.50 10.26
CA TYR A 17 20.93 5.15 10.96
C TYR A 17 20.02 6.38 11.09
N SER A 18 18.93 6.43 10.33
CA SER A 18 17.68 6.82 10.98
C SER A 18 17.08 5.56 11.61
N ARG A 19 17.51 5.22 12.83
CA ARG A 19 16.94 4.09 13.61
C ARG A 19 15.45 4.26 13.86
N VAL A 20 14.94 5.49 13.82
CA VAL A 20 13.53 5.80 14.04
C VAL A 20 12.79 5.76 12.71
N TYR A 21 11.69 5.00 12.69
CA TYR A 21 10.78 4.94 11.54
C TYR A 21 10.07 6.29 11.35
N ASN A 22 10.09 6.80 10.12
CA ASN A 22 9.27 7.94 9.72
C ASN A 22 8.49 7.57 8.45
N ARG A 23 7.16 7.54 8.55
CA ARG A 23 6.26 7.19 7.43
C ARG A 23 6.46 8.10 6.21
N LYS A 24 6.90 9.37 6.40
CA LYS A 24 7.13 10.31 5.30
C LYS A 24 8.31 9.92 4.40
N ASP A 25 9.22 9.08 4.89
CA ASP A 25 10.35 8.60 4.10
C ASP A 25 9.97 7.51 3.09
N TRP A 26 8.71 7.07 3.11
CA TRP A 26 8.16 6.02 2.27
C TRP A 26 7.08 6.64 1.37
N PRO A 27 7.44 7.19 0.20
CA PRO A 27 6.46 7.78 -0.71
C PRO A 27 5.44 6.72 -1.15
N HIS A 28 4.19 6.89 -0.73
CA HIS A 28 3.08 5.98 -1.02
C HIS A 28 1.88 6.78 -1.56
N TRP A 29 0.99 6.08 -2.25
CA TRP A 29 -0.09 6.69 -3.03
C TRP A 29 0.46 7.59 -4.12
N ILE A 30 1.39 7.06 -4.90
CA ILE A 30 1.92 7.76 -6.06
C ILE A 30 0.97 7.59 -7.25
N ASP A 31 0.91 8.62 -8.07
CA ASP A 31 0.44 8.52 -9.45
C ASP A 31 1.69 8.18 -10.30
N ALA A 32 1.76 6.95 -10.81
CA ALA A 32 2.97 6.42 -11.42
C ALA A 32 3.03 6.67 -12.94
N ASP A 33 1.87 6.65 -13.59
CA ASP A 33 1.64 6.85 -15.02
C ASP A 33 1.10 8.24 -15.36
N GLY A 34 0.78 9.06 -14.35
CA GLY A 34 0.42 10.47 -14.53
C GLY A 34 -1.02 10.67 -14.97
N ASP A 35 -1.89 9.71 -14.71
CA ASP A 35 -3.27 9.69 -15.18
C ASP A 35 -4.28 10.25 -14.16
N CYS A 36 -3.78 10.84 -13.05
CA CYS A 36 -4.46 11.31 -11.85
C CYS A 36 -4.93 10.24 -10.85
N GLN A 37 -4.75 8.96 -11.14
CA GLN A 37 -5.14 7.86 -10.28
C GLN A 37 -3.92 7.36 -9.51
N ASN A 38 -3.89 7.66 -8.21
CA ASN A 38 -2.80 7.16 -7.38
C ASN A 38 -2.94 5.65 -7.14
N THR A 39 -1.89 5.04 -6.58
CA THR A 39 -1.82 3.59 -6.28
C THR A 39 -3.05 3.05 -5.55
N ARG A 40 -3.71 3.84 -4.69
CA ARG A 40 -4.95 3.42 -4.03
C ARG A 40 -6.11 3.31 -5.03
N GLN A 41 -6.28 4.30 -5.90
CA GLN A 41 -7.36 4.28 -6.89
C GLN A 41 -7.15 3.15 -7.89
N GLU A 42 -5.92 2.98 -8.37
CA GLU A 42 -5.54 1.88 -9.25
C GLU A 42 -5.86 0.51 -8.64
N LEU A 43 -5.49 0.31 -7.36
CA LEU A 43 -5.75 -0.96 -6.69
C LEU A 43 -7.26 -1.19 -6.53
N LEU A 44 -8.05 -0.16 -6.21
CA LEU A 44 -9.50 -0.28 -6.14
C LEU A 44 -10.12 -0.66 -7.49
N ILE A 45 -9.60 -0.13 -8.59
CA ILE A 45 -10.06 -0.46 -9.95
C ILE A 45 -9.70 -1.90 -10.29
N ALA A 46 -8.44 -2.27 -10.10
CA ALA A 46 -7.92 -3.59 -10.46
C ALA A 46 -8.60 -4.73 -9.67
N THR A 47 -9.00 -4.47 -8.42
CA THR A 47 -9.53 -5.50 -7.51
C THR A 47 -11.06 -5.57 -7.46
N SER A 48 -11.76 -4.57 -8.00
CA SER A 48 -13.22 -4.57 -8.00
C SER A 48 -13.77 -5.73 -8.83
N LYS A 49 -14.78 -6.41 -8.31
CA LYS A 49 -15.45 -7.55 -8.97
C LYS A 49 -16.44 -7.11 -10.05
N VAL A 50 -16.71 -5.82 -10.15
CA VAL A 50 -17.58 -5.19 -11.15
C VAL A 50 -16.92 -3.88 -11.63
N PRO A 51 -17.33 -3.34 -12.79
CA PRO A 51 -16.87 -2.02 -13.21
C PRO A 51 -17.10 -0.96 -12.13
N VAL A 52 -16.07 -0.18 -11.83
CA VAL A 52 -16.16 0.90 -10.83
C VAL A 52 -16.94 2.10 -11.36
N GLN A 53 -17.48 2.89 -10.44
CA GLN A 53 -18.03 4.21 -10.72
C GLN A 53 -17.16 5.27 -10.08
N PHE A 54 -16.93 6.36 -10.81
CA PHE A 54 -16.12 7.48 -10.35
C PHE A 54 -16.97 8.61 -9.75
N LYS A 55 -16.32 9.51 -8.99
CA LYS A 55 -17.01 10.67 -8.43
C LYS A 55 -17.45 11.68 -9.49
N ASP A 56 -16.67 11.82 -10.56
CA ASP A 56 -16.91 12.75 -11.66
C ASP A 56 -16.34 12.20 -12.98
N TYR A 57 -16.49 12.98 -14.05
CA TYR A 57 -16.03 12.62 -15.40
C TYR A 57 -14.52 12.58 -15.56
N ARG A 58 -13.74 13.15 -14.61
CA ARG A 58 -12.27 13.13 -14.66
C ARG A 58 -11.72 11.77 -14.27
N ARG A 59 -12.54 10.94 -13.61
CA ARG A 59 -12.20 9.55 -13.23
C ARG A 59 -10.98 9.40 -12.30
N CYS A 60 -10.57 10.46 -11.60
CA CYS A 60 -9.44 10.41 -10.66
C CYS A 60 -9.77 9.72 -9.33
N THR A 61 -11.04 9.53 -9.00
CA THR A 61 -11.44 9.00 -7.69
C THR A 61 -12.61 8.04 -7.84
N VAL A 62 -12.35 6.80 -7.43
CA VAL A 62 -13.36 5.74 -7.32
C VAL A 62 -14.35 6.10 -6.22
N ARG A 63 -15.64 6.02 -6.56
CA ARG A 63 -16.77 6.23 -5.65
C ARG A 63 -17.36 4.89 -5.20
N GLN A 64 -17.62 4.00 -6.16
CA GLN A 64 -18.31 2.73 -5.94
C GLN A 64 -17.75 1.62 -6.81
N GLY A 65 -18.01 0.38 -6.40
CA GLY A 65 -17.56 -0.85 -7.04
C GLY A 65 -18.07 -2.05 -6.23
N LYS A 66 -17.38 -3.19 -6.29
CA LYS A 66 -17.68 -4.34 -5.45
C LYS A 66 -16.39 -5.01 -5.00
N TRP A 67 -16.13 -4.99 -3.70
CA TRP A 67 -14.95 -5.61 -3.12
C TRP A 67 -15.34 -6.61 -2.05
N VAL A 68 -14.49 -7.61 -1.81
CA VAL A 68 -14.62 -8.55 -0.69
C VAL A 68 -13.43 -8.30 0.21
N GLY A 69 -13.68 -7.88 1.44
CA GLY A 69 -12.63 -7.58 2.41
C GLY A 69 -11.86 -8.86 2.76
N VAL A 70 -10.53 -8.83 2.61
CA VAL A 70 -9.68 -10.03 2.75
C VAL A 70 -9.76 -10.63 4.16
N TYR A 71 -9.85 -9.80 5.18
CA TYR A 71 -9.89 -10.27 6.58
C TYR A 71 -11.29 -10.61 7.08
N THR A 72 -12.32 -9.93 6.58
CA THR A 72 -13.70 -10.06 7.12
C THR A 72 -14.60 -10.92 6.24
N GLY A 73 -14.23 -11.16 4.98
CA GLY A 73 -15.09 -11.80 3.97
C GLY A 73 -16.33 -10.96 3.59
N ARG A 74 -16.50 -9.76 4.17
CA ARG A 74 -17.66 -8.89 3.94
C ARG A 74 -17.56 -8.25 2.56
N THR A 75 -18.70 -8.04 1.93
CA THR A 75 -18.77 -7.32 0.66
C THR A 75 -18.98 -5.84 0.89
N PHE A 76 -18.19 -5.01 0.20
CA PHE A 76 -18.24 -3.55 0.25
C PHE A 76 -18.57 -2.98 -1.13
N TYR A 77 -19.33 -1.88 -1.14
CA TYR A 77 -19.78 -1.23 -2.37
C TYR A 77 -19.32 0.22 -2.50
N ARG A 78 -18.99 0.88 -1.38
CA ARG A 78 -18.44 2.24 -1.38
C ARG A 78 -16.93 2.16 -1.19
N ALA A 79 -16.21 2.89 -2.03
CA ALA A 79 -14.76 3.01 -1.89
C ALA A 79 -14.34 3.75 -0.61
N SER A 80 -15.25 4.49 0.03
CA SER A 80 -15.01 5.15 1.33
C SER A 80 -14.99 4.18 2.50
N ASP A 81 -15.59 3.00 2.36
CA ASP A 81 -15.66 1.98 3.42
C ASP A 81 -14.42 1.05 3.38
N LEU A 82 -13.41 1.42 2.58
CA LEU A 82 -12.25 0.60 2.27
C LEU A 82 -10.95 1.40 2.41
N ASP A 83 -9.97 0.74 3.00
CA ASP A 83 -8.59 1.17 3.09
C ASP A 83 -7.66 0.21 2.32
N ILE A 84 -6.41 0.65 2.14
CA ILE A 84 -5.36 -0.21 1.58
C ILE A 84 -4.30 -0.43 2.65
N ASP A 85 -3.99 -1.69 2.91
CA ASP A 85 -3.01 -2.12 3.91
C ASP A 85 -1.80 -2.78 3.26
N HIS A 86 -0.65 -2.71 3.93
CA HIS A 86 0.58 -3.37 3.50
C HIS A 86 0.70 -4.75 4.13
N ILE A 87 0.87 -5.81 3.33
CA ILE A 87 1.06 -7.18 3.83
C ILE A 87 2.30 -7.25 4.74
N VAL A 88 3.40 -6.66 4.27
CA VAL A 88 4.59 -6.38 5.05
C VAL A 88 4.58 -4.88 5.38
N PRO A 89 4.29 -4.51 6.64
CA PRO A 89 4.19 -3.10 7.03
C PRO A 89 5.48 -2.33 6.78
N LEU A 90 5.36 -1.05 6.40
CA LEU A 90 6.52 -0.18 6.13
C LEU A 90 7.45 -0.06 7.35
N ALA A 91 6.87 0.06 8.56
CA ALA A 91 7.63 0.13 9.80
C ALA A 91 8.39 -1.18 10.10
N HIS A 92 7.77 -2.32 9.77
CA HIS A 92 8.42 -3.61 9.87
C HIS A 92 9.59 -3.69 8.89
N ALA A 93 9.37 -3.41 7.60
CA ALA A 93 10.45 -3.37 6.62
C ALA A 93 11.62 -2.47 7.08
N HIS A 94 11.31 -1.26 7.58
CA HIS A 94 12.29 -0.32 8.12
C HIS A 94 13.14 -0.93 9.23
N ARG A 95 12.52 -1.54 10.25
CA ARG A 95 13.24 -2.19 11.37
C ARG A 95 14.04 -3.42 10.95
N HIS A 96 13.71 -4.01 9.82
CA HIS A 96 14.33 -5.23 9.31
C HIS A 96 15.29 -4.98 8.13
N GLY A 97 15.88 -3.77 8.06
CA GLY A 97 17.01 -3.45 7.17
C GLY A 97 16.65 -2.53 6.00
N ALA A 98 15.37 -2.22 5.80
CA ALA A 98 14.96 -1.25 4.78
C ALA A 98 15.20 0.21 5.21
N ASP A 99 15.62 0.46 6.45
CA ASP A 99 16.16 1.75 6.86
C ASP A 99 17.39 2.16 6.02
N GLN A 100 18.11 1.20 5.45
CA GLN A 100 19.24 1.45 4.56
C GLN A 100 18.82 1.62 3.07
N TRP A 101 17.54 1.45 2.74
CA TRP A 101 17.07 1.60 1.36
C TRP A 101 17.05 3.07 0.92
N THR A 102 17.36 3.26 -0.36
CA THR A 102 17.16 4.54 -1.06
C THR A 102 15.68 4.93 -1.07
N LYS A 103 15.40 6.24 -1.23
CA LYS A 103 14.03 6.74 -1.39
C LYS A 103 13.28 6.07 -2.55
N ALA A 104 14.00 5.72 -3.63
CA ALA A 104 13.42 5.02 -4.78
C ALA A 104 13.00 3.58 -4.43
N GLN A 105 13.82 2.84 -3.69
CA GLN A 105 13.48 1.49 -3.21
C GLN A 105 12.29 1.52 -2.24
N ARG A 106 12.27 2.46 -1.29
CA ARG A 106 11.15 2.67 -0.37
C ARG A 106 9.86 3.02 -1.13
N ARG A 107 9.94 3.90 -2.13
CA ARG A 107 8.82 4.23 -3.02
C ARG A 107 8.32 3.00 -3.76
N LYS A 108 9.22 2.19 -4.35
CA LYS A 108 8.84 0.97 -5.08
C LYS A 108 8.08 0.01 -4.15
N PHE A 109 8.66 -0.28 -2.98
CA PHE A 109 8.05 -1.20 -2.01
C PHE A 109 6.71 -0.72 -1.47
N ALA A 110 6.58 0.58 -1.17
CA ALA A 110 5.36 1.12 -0.60
C ALA A 110 4.17 1.18 -1.58
N ASN A 111 4.43 1.00 -2.89
CA ASN A 111 3.41 0.98 -3.94
C ASN A 111 3.41 -0.35 -4.71
N ASP A 112 4.02 -1.41 -4.16
CA ASP A 112 4.05 -2.73 -4.76
C ASP A 112 2.70 -3.43 -4.59
N TYR A 113 2.04 -3.79 -5.70
CA TYR A 113 0.70 -4.36 -5.68
C TYR A 113 0.67 -5.74 -5.01
N GLU A 114 1.78 -6.48 -5.05
CA GLU A 114 1.88 -7.76 -4.35
C GLU A 114 1.97 -7.58 -2.82
N ASN A 115 2.33 -6.37 -2.36
CA ASN A 115 2.39 -6.02 -0.95
C ASN A 115 1.17 -5.20 -0.49
N LEU A 116 0.13 -5.03 -1.32
CA LEU A 116 -1.04 -4.21 -0.98
C LEU A 116 -2.33 -5.03 -0.98
N LEU A 117 -3.18 -4.80 0.02
CA LEU A 117 -4.50 -5.43 0.14
C LEU A 117 -5.59 -4.39 0.36
N VAL A 118 -6.75 -4.61 -0.27
CA VAL A 118 -7.97 -3.86 0.01
C VAL A 118 -8.62 -4.44 1.26
N VAL A 119 -8.79 -3.59 2.27
CA VAL A 119 -9.29 -3.96 3.59
C VAL A 119 -10.49 -3.09 3.97
N ASP A 120 -11.25 -3.53 4.96
CA ASP A 120 -12.32 -2.74 5.59
C ASP A 120 -11.71 -1.51 6.29
N ASP A 121 -12.33 -0.33 6.15
CA ASP A 121 -12.02 0.90 6.91
C ASP A 121 -12.29 0.76 8.43
N ALA A 122 -12.82 -0.39 8.89
CA ALA A 122 -13.03 -0.68 10.31
C ALA A 122 -11.86 -0.19 11.18
N THR A 123 -12.14 0.92 11.86
CA THR A 123 -11.26 1.83 12.60
C THR A 123 -10.44 1.20 13.74
N GLY A 124 -10.43 -0.14 13.87
CA GLY A 124 -9.83 -0.89 14.97
C GLY A 124 -8.79 -1.96 14.59
N TYR A 125 -8.84 -2.62 13.44
CA TYR A 125 -7.89 -3.73 13.14
C TYR A 125 -6.63 -3.26 12.40
N THR A 126 -6.73 -2.25 11.54
CA THR A 126 -5.60 -1.66 10.78
C THR A 126 -4.74 -0.70 11.61
N LYS A 127 -5.26 -0.19 12.74
CA LYS A 127 -4.49 0.72 13.62
C LYS A 127 -3.37 0.03 14.38
N PHE A 128 -3.43 -1.28 14.59
CA PHE A 128 -2.40 -2.00 15.34
C PHE A 128 -1.05 -2.10 14.60
N HIS A 129 -1.03 -2.05 13.26
CA HIS A 129 0.21 -2.15 12.49
C HIS A 129 0.94 -0.81 12.27
N ASN A 130 0.30 0.32 12.57
CA ASN A 130 0.87 1.65 12.39
C ASN A 130 1.46 2.26 13.69
N SER A 131 1.38 1.56 14.82
CA SER A 131 1.72 2.12 16.15
C SER A 131 2.88 1.44 16.89
N ILE A 132 3.70 0.64 16.22
CA ILE A 132 4.94 0.09 16.82
C ILE A 132 6.08 0.25 15.84
#